data_AF-A0A924CPR7-F1
#
_entry.id   AF-A0A924CPR7-F1
#
_cell.length_a   1.000
_cell.length_b   1.000
_cell.length_c   1.000
_cell.angle_alpha   90.00
_cell.angle_beta   90.00
_cell.angle_gamma   90.00
#
_symmetry.space_group_name_H-M   'P 1'
#
loop_
_entity.id
_entity.type
_entity.pdbx_description
1 polymer ?
#
loop_
_entity_poly.entity_id
_entity_poly.type
_entity_poly.pdbx_seq_one_letter_code
_entity_poly.pdbx_strand_id
1 'polypeptide(L)'
;MFKAILDRLKQFDTRSNERGRELIIDAILAEAVVSFKHLKIWKGAPLNSDELNGEADYLITDDKDYLESPFLCVVEAKKDDFEKGLAQCLVEMKVCWLNNLDLGRKIEVLGIVTNGSGWKFYRWAGIGKVYETSMYGEHEMPAVFGALHHVLQRCDRLLDKD
;
A
#
# COMPACT_ATOMS: atom_id res chain seq x y z
N MET A 1 5.27 19.44 -10.06
CA MET A 1 6.33 19.23 -9.05
C MET A 1 6.83 17.79 -9.10
N PHE A 2 5.94 16.79 -8.99
CA PHE A 2 6.29 15.37 -9.08
C PHE A 2 7.05 14.91 -10.33
N LYS A 3 6.73 15.43 -11.53
CA LYS A 3 7.45 15.09 -12.78
C LYS A 3 8.97 15.31 -12.66
N ALA A 4 9.38 16.38 -11.97
CA ALA A 4 10.80 16.65 -11.74
C ALA A 4 11.47 15.62 -10.81
N ILE A 5 10.72 15.02 -9.88
CA ILE A 5 11.20 13.90 -9.04
C ILE A 5 11.44 12.68 -9.92
N LEU A 6 10.48 12.29 -10.75
CA LEU A 6 10.64 11.16 -11.67
C LEU A 6 11.81 11.36 -12.64
N ASP A 7 11.99 12.58 -13.16
CA ASP A 7 13.12 12.89 -14.04
C ASP A 7 14.48 12.76 -13.33
N ARG A 8 14.55 13.05 -12.03
CA ARG A 8 15.75 12.82 -11.21
C ARG A 8 15.98 11.34 -10.94
N LEU A 9 14.92 10.56 -10.71
CA LEU A 9 15.03 9.12 -10.47
C LEU A 9 15.54 8.33 -11.68
N LYS A 10 15.37 8.85 -12.91
CA LYS A 10 15.97 8.27 -14.13
C LYS A 10 17.50 8.19 -14.11
N GLN A 11 18.16 8.88 -13.19
CA GLN A 11 19.62 8.76 -13.01
C GLN A 11 20.03 7.47 -12.29
N PHE A 12 19.08 6.78 -11.65
CA PHE A 12 19.27 5.48 -11.02
C PHE A 12 18.75 4.37 -11.94
N ASP A 13 19.32 3.16 -11.81
CA ASP A 13 18.71 1.97 -12.38
C ASP A 13 17.53 1.52 -11.49
N THR A 14 16.33 1.97 -11.86
CA THR A 14 15.10 1.72 -11.10
C THR A 14 14.36 0.45 -11.51
N ARG A 15 14.93 -0.38 -12.39
CA ARG A 15 14.23 -1.53 -12.99
C ARG A 15 14.94 -2.86 -12.74
N SER A 16 16.26 -2.85 -12.71
CA SER A 16 17.05 -4.09 -12.67
C SER A 16 17.10 -4.78 -11.30
N ASN A 17 16.79 -4.06 -10.20
CA ASN A 17 16.83 -4.64 -8.85
C ASN A 17 15.74 -4.05 -7.94
N GLU A 18 15.45 -4.76 -6.84
CA GLU A 18 14.41 -4.42 -5.87
C GLU A 18 14.61 -3.02 -5.27
N ARG A 19 15.83 -2.67 -4.84
CA ARG A 19 16.13 -1.34 -4.27
C ARG A 19 15.84 -0.19 -5.26
N GLY A 20 16.07 -0.42 -6.55
CA GLY A 20 15.74 0.54 -7.59
C GLY A 20 14.24 0.73 -7.77
N ARG A 21 13.46 -0.36 -7.67
CA ARG A 21 11.99 -0.33 -7.76
C ARG A 21 11.39 0.36 -6.55
N GLU A 22 11.92 0.06 -5.36
CA GLU A 22 11.55 0.72 -4.11
C GLU A 22 11.67 2.24 -4.21
N LEU A 23 12.72 2.80 -4.83
CA LEU A 23 12.85 4.25 -5.00
C LEU A 23 11.67 4.89 -5.75
N ILE A 24 11.13 4.19 -6.76
CA ILE A 24 9.98 4.64 -7.52
C ILE A 24 8.70 4.52 -6.69
N ILE A 25 8.54 3.40 -5.99
CA ILE A 25 7.39 3.15 -5.10
C ILE A 25 7.36 4.19 -3.98
N ASP A 26 8.49 4.40 -3.28
CA ASP A 26 8.68 5.41 -2.23
C ASP A 26 8.26 6.79 -2.72
N ALA A 27 8.74 7.21 -3.90
CA ALA A 27 8.44 8.52 -4.45
C ALA A 27 6.95 8.69 -4.78
N ILE A 28 6.33 7.68 -5.41
CA ILE A 28 4.90 7.71 -5.76
C ILE A 28 4.04 7.75 -4.50
N LEU A 29 4.34 6.90 -3.51
CA LEU A 29 3.61 6.84 -2.25
C LEU A 29 3.75 8.15 -1.46
N ALA A 30 4.96 8.71 -1.38
CA ALA A 30 5.22 9.98 -0.70
C ALA A 30 4.45 11.15 -1.33
N GLU A 31 4.39 11.22 -2.66
CA GLU A 31 3.59 12.24 -3.36
C GLU A 31 2.09 12.03 -3.12
N ALA A 32 1.61 10.78 -3.15
CA ALA A 32 0.19 10.48 -3.01
C ALA A 32 -0.35 10.80 -1.61
N VAL A 33 0.44 10.51 -0.56
CA VAL A 33 0.01 10.71 0.84
C VAL A 33 0.05 12.17 1.28
N VAL A 34 0.78 13.05 0.57
CA VAL A 34 0.97 14.46 0.95
C VAL A 34 -0.35 15.24 1.17
N SER A 35 -1.44 14.80 0.51
CA SER A 35 -2.78 15.40 0.65
C SER A 35 -3.55 14.92 1.90
N PHE A 36 -3.03 13.94 2.63
CA PHE A 36 -3.69 13.27 3.76
C PHE A 36 -2.82 13.37 5.01
N LYS A 37 -2.95 14.51 5.72
CA LYS A 37 -2.06 14.90 6.83
C LYS A 37 -2.10 13.99 8.06
N HIS A 38 -3.12 13.13 8.16
CA HIS A 38 -3.32 12.22 9.28
C HIS A 38 -3.04 10.76 8.89
N LEU A 39 -2.45 10.53 7.71
CA LEU A 39 -2.02 9.21 7.28
C LEU A 39 -0.51 9.13 7.31
N LYS A 40 -0.01 7.99 7.79
CA LYS A 40 1.42 7.69 7.87
C LYS A 40 1.75 6.43 7.09
N ILE A 41 2.87 6.47 6.38
CA ILE A 41 3.41 5.31 5.66
C ILE A 41 4.54 4.72 6.50
N TRP A 42 4.42 3.44 6.81
CA TRP A 42 5.46 2.63 7.43
C TRP A 42 6.07 1.73 6.36
N LYS A 43 7.37 1.87 6.10
CA LYS A 43 8.11 1.00 5.17
C LYS A 43 8.85 -0.07 5.96
N GLY A 44 8.76 -1.33 5.55
CA GLY A 44 9.39 -2.47 6.24
C GLY A 44 8.85 -2.62 7.66
N ALA A 45 7.53 -2.72 7.79
CA ALA A 45 6.85 -2.64 9.07
C ALA A 45 6.47 -4.04 9.59
N PRO A 46 6.61 -4.33 10.90
CA PRO A 46 6.22 -5.62 11.44
C PRO A 46 4.71 -5.81 11.30
N LEU A 47 4.32 -6.97 10.78
CA LEU A 47 2.93 -7.36 10.64
C LEU A 47 2.76 -8.79 11.13
N ASN A 48 2.24 -8.93 12.34
CA ASN A 48 2.15 -10.20 13.05
C ASN A 48 0.71 -10.52 13.45
N SER A 49 0.41 -11.82 13.50
CA SER A 49 -0.76 -12.45 14.10
C SER A 49 -0.33 -13.73 14.83
N ASP A 50 -1.27 -14.41 15.49
CA ASP A 50 -1.00 -15.71 16.13
C ASP A 50 -0.46 -16.78 15.15
N GLU A 51 -0.78 -16.66 13.86
CA GLU A 51 -0.45 -17.65 12.83
C GLU A 51 0.68 -17.20 11.89
N LEU A 52 1.00 -15.90 11.84
CA LEU A 52 1.95 -15.33 10.90
C LEU A 52 2.83 -14.28 11.59
N ASN A 53 4.14 -14.41 11.45
CA ASN A 53 5.08 -13.35 11.83
C ASN A 53 5.87 -12.94 10.59
N GLY A 54 5.87 -11.65 10.28
CA GLY A 54 6.44 -11.14 9.04
C GLY A 54 6.62 -9.63 9.04
N GLU A 55 7.08 -9.14 7.89
CA GLU A 55 7.27 -7.73 7.61
C GLU A 55 6.50 -7.39 6.33
N ALA A 56 5.62 -6.40 6.40
CA ALA A 56 4.95 -5.86 5.23
C ALA A 56 5.86 -4.82 4.56
N ASP A 57 5.91 -4.81 3.22
CA ASP A 57 6.76 -3.87 2.49
C ASP A 57 6.33 -2.42 2.81
N TYR A 58 5.01 -2.15 2.81
CA TYR A 58 4.45 -0.90 3.34
C TYR A 58 3.10 -1.09 4.03
N LEU A 59 2.87 -0.29 5.09
CA LEU A 59 1.57 -0.13 5.74
C LEU A 59 1.18 1.34 5.80
N ILE A 60 -0.11 1.61 5.70
CA ILE A 60 -0.69 2.93 5.94
C ILE A 60 -1.62 2.85 7.15
N THR A 61 -1.40 3.76 8.11
CA THR A 61 -2.14 3.87 9.37
C THR A 61 -2.54 5.32 9.63
N ASP A 62 -3.19 5.57 10.77
CA ASP A 62 -3.25 6.89 11.41
C ASP A 62 -1.83 7.40 11.75
N ASP A 63 -1.64 8.71 11.76
CA ASP A 63 -0.35 9.36 12.06
C ASP A 63 -0.08 9.40 13.57
N LYS A 64 0.30 8.24 14.11
CA LYS A 64 0.78 8.06 15.48
C LYS A 64 2.27 7.74 15.52
N ASP A 65 2.88 7.89 16.69
CA ASP A 65 4.29 7.54 16.92
C ASP A 65 4.54 6.02 16.98
N TYR A 66 3.48 5.23 17.02
CA TYR A 66 3.52 3.77 17.03
C TYR A 66 2.58 3.20 15.97
N LEU A 67 2.89 1.99 15.51
CA LEU A 67 2.07 1.30 14.52
C LEU A 67 0.83 0.73 15.21
N GLU A 68 -0.33 1.26 14.83
CA GLU A 68 -1.64 0.81 15.27
C GLU A 68 -2.61 0.83 14.09
N SER A 69 -3.62 -0.04 14.10
CA SER A 69 -4.75 -0.05 13.16
C SER A 69 -4.36 0.16 11.67
N PRO A 70 -3.81 -0.87 10.99
CA PRO A 70 -3.44 -0.76 9.58
C PRO A 70 -4.67 -0.70 8.66
N PHE A 71 -4.77 0.34 7.84
CA PHE A 71 -5.88 0.56 6.91
C PHE A 71 -5.60 -0.01 5.51
N LEU A 72 -4.33 -0.01 5.11
CA LEU A 72 -3.87 -0.42 3.79
C LEU A 72 -2.49 -1.07 3.91
N CYS A 73 -2.28 -2.18 3.20
CA CYS A 73 -0.96 -2.73 2.94
C CYS A 73 -0.56 -2.55 1.46
N VAL A 74 0.74 -2.40 1.20
CA VAL A 74 1.31 -2.37 -0.14
C VAL A 74 2.39 -3.42 -0.21
N VAL A 75 2.28 -4.32 -1.17
CA VAL A 75 3.22 -5.41 -1.44
C VAL A 75 4.00 -5.11 -2.70
N GLU A 76 5.32 -5.23 -2.62
CA GLU A 76 6.17 -5.21 -3.80
C GLU A 76 6.04 -6.51 -4.58
N ALA A 77 5.63 -6.43 -5.85
CA ALA A 77 5.69 -7.55 -6.79
C ALA A 77 7.15 -7.82 -7.19
N LYS A 78 7.85 -8.57 -6.33
CA LYS A 78 9.24 -8.98 -6.55
C LYS A 78 9.34 -9.84 -7.81
N LYS A 79 10.37 -9.58 -8.62
CA LYS A 79 10.59 -10.24 -9.93
C LYS A 79 9.38 -10.14 -10.87
N ASP A 80 8.56 -9.10 -10.72
CA ASP A 80 7.38 -8.83 -11.55
C ASP A 80 6.28 -9.90 -11.42
N ASP A 81 6.32 -10.69 -10.35
CA ASP A 81 5.35 -11.74 -10.07
C ASP A 81 4.15 -11.16 -9.27
N PHE A 82 3.17 -10.64 -10.01
CA PHE A 82 1.94 -10.11 -9.43
C PHE A 82 1.01 -11.19 -8.87
N GLU A 83 1.14 -12.45 -9.29
CA GLU A 83 0.33 -13.54 -8.74
C GLU A 83 0.81 -13.90 -7.34
N LYS A 84 2.12 -14.04 -7.17
CA LYS A 84 2.74 -14.20 -5.85
C LYS A 84 2.52 -12.97 -4.98
N GLY A 85 2.66 -11.78 -5.55
CA GLY A 85 2.37 -10.52 -4.88
C GLY A 85 0.92 -10.44 -4.39
N LEU A 86 -0.04 -10.91 -5.18
CA LEU A 86 -1.45 -11.02 -4.77
C LEU A 86 -1.62 -11.99 -3.60
N ALA A 87 -1.05 -13.19 -3.69
CA ALA A 87 -1.14 -14.18 -2.61
C ALA A 87 -0.62 -13.62 -1.28
N GLN A 88 0.53 -12.93 -1.31
CA GLN A 88 1.09 -12.23 -0.15
C GLN A 88 0.16 -11.10 0.32
N CYS A 89 -0.30 -10.24 -0.58
CA CYS A 89 -1.19 -9.12 -0.26
C CYS A 89 -2.47 -9.59 0.44
N LEU A 90 -3.09 -10.69 0.01
CA LEU A 90 -4.30 -11.21 0.67
C LEU A 90 -4.01 -11.72 2.09
N VAL A 91 -2.85 -12.33 2.31
CA VAL A 91 -2.42 -12.78 3.64
C VAL A 91 -2.20 -11.56 4.55
N GLU A 92 -1.47 -10.55 4.09
CA GLU A 92 -1.22 -9.33 4.85
C GLU A 92 -2.51 -8.56 5.14
N MET A 93 -3.42 -8.44 4.16
CA MET A 93 -4.73 -7.83 4.37
C MET A 93 -5.56 -8.57 5.42
N LYS A 94 -5.50 -9.91 5.45
CA LYS A 94 -6.16 -10.72 6.48
C LYS A 94 -5.56 -10.42 7.86
N VAL A 95 -4.24 -10.34 7.99
CA VAL A 95 -3.58 -10.02 9.27
C VAL A 95 -3.91 -8.59 9.72
N CYS A 96 -3.86 -7.62 8.81
CA CYS A 96 -4.30 -6.26 9.09
C CYS A 96 -5.75 -6.24 9.61
N TRP A 97 -6.64 -6.99 8.98
CA TRP A 97 -8.04 -7.07 9.39
C TRP A 97 -8.21 -7.68 10.78
N LEU A 98 -7.47 -8.76 11.10
CA LEU A 98 -7.46 -9.37 12.43
C LEU A 98 -6.93 -8.38 13.48
N ASN A 99 -5.82 -7.70 13.22
CA ASN A 99 -5.25 -6.71 14.14
C ASN A 99 -6.22 -5.55 14.41
N ASN A 100 -6.99 -5.13 13.39
CA ASN A 100 -8.04 -4.14 13.58
C ASN A 100 -9.19 -4.68 14.44
N LEU A 101 -9.61 -5.94 14.25
CA LEU A 101 -10.64 -6.56 15.07
C LEU A 101 -10.24 -6.66 16.53
N ASP A 102 -8.97 -6.98 16.82
CA ASP A 102 -8.44 -7.05 18.19
C ASP A 102 -8.45 -5.67 18.88
N LEU A 103 -8.33 -4.59 18.09
CA LEU A 103 -8.52 -3.21 18.52
C LEU A 103 -10.00 -2.79 18.61
N GLY A 104 -10.95 -3.70 18.38
CA GLY A 104 -12.39 -3.43 18.38
C GLY A 104 -12.89 -2.71 17.12
N ARG A 105 -12.07 -2.60 16.07
CA ARG A 105 -12.38 -1.86 14.83
C ARG A 105 -12.83 -2.82 13.73
N LYS A 106 -14.10 -2.73 13.34
CA LYS A 106 -14.66 -3.46 12.19
C LYS A 106 -14.55 -2.65 10.91
N ILE A 107 -13.32 -2.44 10.46
CA ILE A 107 -13.02 -1.69 9.24
C ILE A 107 -12.66 -2.61 8.08
N GLU A 108 -12.86 -2.12 6.86
CA GLU A 108 -12.32 -2.79 5.68
C GLU A 108 -10.81 -2.52 5.56
N VAL A 109 -10.10 -3.45 4.94
CA VAL A 109 -8.67 -3.31 4.66
C VAL A 109 -8.48 -3.21 3.14
N LEU A 110 -7.61 -2.31 2.73
CA LEU A 110 -7.22 -2.12 1.34
C LEU A 110 -5.85 -2.76 1.10
N GLY A 111 -5.57 -3.09 -0.15
CA GLY A 111 -4.32 -3.73 -0.55
C GLY A 111 -3.83 -3.17 -1.87
N ILE A 112 -2.52 -3.11 -2.05
CA ILE A 112 -1.90 -2.75 -3.33
C ILE A 112 -0.81 -3.76 -3.63
N VAL A 113 -0.73 -4.20 -4.88
CA VAL A 113 0.44 -4.92 -5.39
C VAL A 113 1.09 -4.07 -6.48
N THR A 114 2.39 -3.81 -6.37
CA THR A 114 3.11 -2.98 -7.34
C THR A 114 4.57 -3.38 -7.53
N ASN A 115 5.10 -3.22 -8.73
CA ASN A 115 6.55 -3.27 -9.01
C ASN A 115 7.12 -1.86 -9.34
N GLY A 116 6.40 -0.80 -8.97
CA GLY A 116 6.68 0.59 -9.30
C GLY A 116 6.15 1.03 -10.68
N SER A 117 6.10 0.11 -11.65
CA SER A 117 5.62 0.41 -13.02
C SER A 117 4.16 -0.01 -13.26
N GLY A 118 3.70 -1.04 -12.57
CA GLY A 118 2.33 -1.54 -12.58
C GLY A 118 1.73 -1.51 -11.18
N TRP A 119 0.43 -1.18 -11.08
CA TRP A 119 -0.29 -1.05 -9.82
C TRP A 119 -1.65 -1.76 -9.92
N LYS A 120 -1.89 -2.71 -9.01
CA LYS A 120 -3.22 -3.32 -8.79
C LYS A 120 -3.71 -3.00 -7.40
N PHE A 121 -5.00 -2.74 -7.28
CA PHE A 121 -5.63 -2.33 -6.03
C PHE A 121 -6.67 -3.37 -5.61
N TYR A 122 -6.75 -3.61 -4.31
CA TYR A 122 -7.57 -4.62 -3.70
C TYR A 122 -8.38 -4.05 -2.54
N ARG A 123 -9.55 -4.62 -2.32
CA ARG A 123 -10.41 -4.30 -1.18
C ARG A 123 -10.94 -5.57 -0.54
N TRP A 124 -10.71 -5.69 0.77
CA TRP A 124 -11.19 -6.78 1.59
C TRP A 124 -12.42 -6.32 2.39
N ALA A 125 -13.59 -6.86 2.03
CA ALA A 125 -14.87 -6.53 2.65
C ALA A 125 -15.36 -7.61 3.63
N GLY A 126 -14.44 -8.44 4.14
CA GLY A 126 -14.72 -9.58 5.00
C GLY A 126 -14.43 -10.93 4.34
N ILE A 127 -14.68 -12.01 5.09
CA ILE A 127 -14.35 -13.38 4.67
C ILE A 127 -14.99 -13.70 3.31
N GLY A 128 -14.16 -14.07 2.33
CA GLY A 128 -14.58 -14.45 0.98
C GLY A 128 -14.99 -13.30 0.06
N LYS A 129 -14.84 -12.03 0.48
CA LYS A 129 -15.22 -10.85 -0.32
C LYS A 129 -14.00 -9.99 -0.62
N VAL A 130 -13.30 -10.34 -1.68
CA VAL A 130 -12.16 -9.59 -2.22
C VAL A 130 -12.54 -9.01 -3.58
N TYR A 131 -12.22 -7.74 -3.78
CA TYR A 131 -12.41 -7.04 -5.05
C TYR A 131 -11.05 -6.57 -5.56
N GLU A 132 -10.85 -6.61 -6.87
CA GLU A 132 -9.63 -6.15 -7.52
C GLU A 132 -9.93 -5.18 -8.67
N THR A 133 -8.95 -4.35 -9.01
CA THR A 133 -8.96 -3.53 -10.22
C THR A 133 -8.21 -4.22 -11.36
N SER A 134 -8.41 -3.73 -12.59
CA SER A 134 -7.42 -3.92 -13.65
C SER A 134 -6.07 -3.28 -13.27
N MET A 135 -5.01 -3.66 -13.99
CA MET A 135 -3.67 -3.08 -13.81
C MET A 135 -3.63 -1.63 -14.31
N TYR A 136 -3.11 -0.73 -13.49
CA TYR A 136 -2.72 0.62 -13.90
C TYR A 136 -1.23 0.64 -14.22
N GLY A 137 -0.83 1.29 -15.31
CA GLY A 137 0.56 1.31 -15.78
C GLY A 137 1.24 2.67 -15.69
N GLU A 138 2.57 2.67 -15.75
CA GLU A 138 3.43 3.86 -15.70
C GLU A 138 3.14 4.90 -16.80
N HIS A 139 2.54 4.47 -17.92
CA HIS A 139 2.16 5.38 -19.01
C HIS A 139 0.88 6.19 -18.70
N GLU A 140 0.18 5.84 -17.60
CA GLU A 140 -1.05 6.47 -17.14
C GLU A 140 -0.91 6.95 -15.70
N MET A 141 0.22 7.62 -15.37
CA MET A 141 0.46 8.15 -14.02
C MET A 141 -0.72 8.92 -13.41
N PRO A 142 -1.48 9.77 -14.15
CA PRO A 142 -2.69 10.39 -13.59
C PRO A 142 -3.73 9.38 -13.09
N ALA A 143 -3.88 8.23 -13.76
CA ALA A 143 -4.78 7.16 -13.33
C ALA A 143 -4.24 6.43 -12.09
N VAL A 144 -2.94 6.16 -12.03
CA VAL A 144 -2.28 5.61 -10.82
C VAL A 144 -2.50 6.54 -9.62
N PHE A 145 -2.26 7.84 -9.77
CA PHE A 145 -2.50 8.82 -8.71
C PHE A 145 -3.99 8.97 -8.36
N GLY A 146 -4.89 8.89 -9.33
CA GLY A 146 -6.33 8.88 -9.08
C GLY A 146 -6.78 7.69 -8.23
N ALA A 147 -6.26 6.49 -8.54
CA ALA A 147 -6.52 5.27 -7.78
C ALA A 147 -5.92 5.34 -6.36
N LEU A 148 -4.67 5.78 -6.23
CA LEU A 148 -4.01 6.01 -4.95
C LEU A 148 -4.79 7.03 -4.11
N HIS A 149 -5.17 8.16 -4.69
CA HIS A 149 -5.96 9.18 -4.01
C HIS A 149 -7.30 8.61 -3.50
N HIS A 150 -8.01 7.83 -4.32
CA HIS A 150 -9.27 7.20 -3.91
C HIS A 150 -9.08 6.24 -2.74
N VAL A 151 -8.03 5.42 -2.77
CA VAL A 151 -7.69 4.47 -1.70
C VAL A 151 -7.30 5.21 -0.41
N LEU A 152 -6.40 6.20 -0.49
CA LEU A 152 -5.97 6.99 0.66
C LEU A 152 -7.12 7.82 1.25
N GLN A 153 -8.00 8.39 0.42
CA GLN A 153 -9.20 9.06 0.90
C GLN A 153 -10.14 8.11 1.64
N ARG A 154 -10.14 6.83 1.27
CA ARG A 154 -10.90 5.81 2.00
C ARG A 154 -10.27 5.49 3.34
N CYS A 155 -8.95 5.39 3.42
CA CYS A 155 -8.21 5.27 4.69
C CYS A 155 -8.47 6.48 5.61
N ASP A 156 -8.38 7.70 5.08
CA ASP A 156 -8.60 8.95 5.84
C ASP A 156 -10.01 9.03 6.44
N ARG A 157 -11.02 8.45 5.78
CA ARG A 157 -12.38 8.34 6.33
C ARG A 157 -12.52 7.33 7.47
N LEU A 158 -11.57 6.41 7.62
CA LEU A 158 -11.56 5.40 8.69
C LEU A 158 -10.90 5.93 9.97
N LEU A 159 -10.25 7.09 9.92
CA LEU A 159 -9.70 7.76 11.09
C LEU A 159 -10.81 8.01 12.10
N ASP A 160 -10.51 7.76 13.37
CA ASP A 160 -11.43 8.10 14.45
C ASP A 160 -11.50 9.63 14.51
N LYS A 161 -12.65 10.17 14.12
CA LYS A 161 -12.92 11.59 14.26
C LYS A 161 -13.52 11.79 15.64
N ASP A 162 -12.66 12.09 16.60
CA ASP A 162 -13.08 12.68 17.87
C ASP A 162 -13.88 13.98 17.63
#